data_AF-C5T715-F1
#
_entry.id   AF-C5T715-F1
#
_cell.length_a   1.000
_cell.length_b   1.000
_cell.length_c   1.000
_cell.angle_alpha   90.00
_cell.angle_beta   90.00
_cell.angle_gamma   90.00
#
_symmetry.space_group_name_H-M   'P 1'
#
loop_
_entity.id
_entity.type
_entity.pdbx_description
1 polymer ?
#
loop_
_entity_poly.entity_id
_entity_poly.type
_entity_poly.pdbx_seq_one_letter_code
_entity_poly.pdbx_strand_id
1 'polypeptide(L)'
;MKKLSGLVAIAAFSLALSACGDKKSAEPAAPAAAPAPAAAPAPAPAAAPAPAAAPAAENTVGKSVFGKTCSMCHAAGVAGAPKPGDKADWGPRIAQGKDTLYKHALEGFTGAKGMMPARGGGASLTDDEVKAAVDYMADQSI
;
A
#
# COMPACT_ATOMS: atom_id res chain seq x y z
N MET A 1 23.91 -28.98 -10.67
CA MET A 1 25.35 -28.69 -10.93
C MET A 1 25.45 -27.20 -11.26
N LYS A 2 26.24 -26.34 -10.64
CA LYS A 2 27.33 -26.51 -9.64
C LYS A 2 27.07 -25.61 -8.41
N LYS A 3 27.63 -25.97 -7.25
CA LYS A 3 27.68 -25.14 -6.03
C LYS A 3 29.03 -24.40 -6.00
N LEU A 4 29.12 -23.21 -5.38
CA LEU A 4 30.13 -22.95 -4.33
C LEU A 4 29.91 -21.63 -3.59
N SER A 5 30.17 -21.65 -2.29
CA SER A 5 30.26 -20.49 -1.39
C SER A 5 31.72 -20.23 -1.01
N GLY A 6 31.99 -19.02 -0.52
CA GLY A 6 33.22 -18.64 0.19
C GLY A 6 33.26 -17.12 0.40
N LEU A 7 33.87 -16.56 1.44
CA LEU A 7 34.55 -17.17 2.59
C LEU A 7 34.67 -16.08 3.68
N VAL A 8 34.18 -16.31 4.91
CA VAL A 8 34.40 -15.40 6.06
C VAL A 8 35.02 -16.22 7.20
N ALA A 9 36.05 -15.64 7.83
CA ALA A 9 36.99 -16.37 8.68
C ALA A 9 36.48 -16.63 10.12
N ILE A 10 37.13 -17.61 10.75
CA ILE A 10 36.83 -18.21 12.05
C ILE A 10 37.46 -17.41 13.20
N ALA A 11 36.81 -17.39 14.36
CA ALA A 11 37.44 -17.15 15.67
C ALA A 11 36.85 -18.08 16.74
N ALA A 12 37.69 -18.58 17.67
CA ALA A 12 37.37 -19.58 18.70
C ALA A 12 36.29 -19.11 19.70
N PHE A 13 35.43 -19.93 20.34
CA PHE A 13 35.54 -21.28 20.95
C PHE A 13 36.21 -21.32 22.34
N SER A 14 35.38 -21.31 23.39
CA SER A 14 35.62 -21.82 24.77
C SER A 14 34.23 -21.87 25.46
N LEU A 15 33.68 -23.05 25.76
CA LEU A 15 33.74 -23.76 27.07
C LEU A 15 33.25 -22.90 28.27
N ALA A 16 32.37 -23.39 29.17
CA ALA A 16 31.96 -24.77 29.45
C ALA A 16 30.53 -24.92 30.03
N LEU A 17 30.01 -26.15 30.00
CA LEU A 17 28.88 -26.62 30.81
C LEU A 17 29.27 -26.71 32.30
N SER A 18 28.34 -26.40 33.20
CA SER A 18 28.17 -27.16 34.46
C SER A 18 26.77 -26.95 35.05
N ALA A 19 26.25 -27.95 35.76
CA ALA A 19 24.88 -27.99 36.29
C ALA A 19 24.84 -28.44 37.76
N CYS A 20 23.82 -27.97 38.50
CA CYS A 20 23.23 -28.48 39.76
C CYS A 20 24.14 -28.89 40.94
N GLY A 21 23.85 -28.38 42.16
CA GLY A 21 24.33 -29.03 43.39
C GLY A 21 24.28 -28.27 44.73
N ASP A 22 23.07 -28.09 45.29
CA ASP A 22 22.69 -28.28 46.72
C ASP A 22 23.51 -27.74 47.95
N LYS A 23 22.73 -27.18 48.91
CA LYS A 23 22.99 -26.94 50.37
C LYS A 23 23.84 -25.72 50.82
N LYS A 24 23.61 -25.10 51.99
CA LYS A 24 22.42 -24.70 52.80
C LYS A 24 22.93 -24.07 54.12
N SER A 25 22.37 -22.92 54.53
CA SER A 25 22.26 -22.33 55.89
C SER A 25 22.76 -20.88 55.94
N ALA A 26 22.24 -19.94 56.74
CA ALA A 26 20.98 -19.73 57.49
C ALA A 26 21.23 -18.58 58.48
N GLU A 27 20.26 -17.90 59.11
CA GLU A 27 18.85 -17.47 58.85
C GLU A 27 18.30 -16.93 60.21
N PRO A 28 17.44 -15.88 60.32
CA PRO A 28 17.05 -14.81 59.38
C PRO A 28 17.09 -13.37 60.00
N ALA A 29 16.68 -12.33 59.24
CA ALA A 29 15.97 -11.16 59.82
C ALA A 29 14.85 -10.70 58.86
N ALA A 30 13.62 -10.65 59.37
CA ALA A 30 12.38 -10.32 58.64
C ALA A 30 11.96 -8.85 58.92
N PRO A 31 10.84 -8.31 58.36
CA PRO A 31 9.86 -8.92 57.47
C PRO A 31 9.44 -8.09 56.23
N ALA A 32 8.94 -8.77 55.20
CA ALA A 32 8.01 -8.19 54.22
C ALA A 32 7.02 -9.26 53.75
N ALA A 33 5.75 -8.89 53.61
CA ALA A 33 4.64 -9.83 53.46
C ALA A 33 4.48 -10.40 52.04
N ALA A 34 3.84 -11.56 51.96
CA ALA A 34 3.14 -12.07 50.79
C ALA A 34 1.62 -12.16 51.14
N PRO A 35 0.69 -12.35 50.19
CA PRO A 35 0.87 -12.58 48.76
C PRO A 35 -0.03 -11.69 47.85
N ALA A 36 0.18 -11.77 46.53
CA ALA A 36 -0.89 -11.55 45.55
C ALA A 36 -0.60 -12.37 44.26
N PRO A 37 -1.57 -13.11 43.70
CA PRO A 37 -1.38 -13.82 42.44
C PRO A 37 -1.39 -12.85 41.26
N ALA A 38 -0.50 -13.06 40.28
CA ALA A 38 -0.53 -12.30 39.03
C ALA A 38 -1.77 -12.67 38.21
N ALA A 39 -2.73 -11.74 38.11
CA ALA A 39 -3.87 -11.87 37.22
C ALA A 39 -3.41 -11.80 35.75
N ALA A 40 -3.92 -12.69 34.90
CA ALA A 40 -3.70 -12.63 33.47
C ALA A 40 -4.32 -11.35 32.87
N PRO A 41 -3.71 -10.73 31.83
CA PRO A 41 -4.26 -9.53 31.22
C PRO A 41 -5.59 -9.84 30.52
N ALA A 42 -6.60 -9.01 30.77
CA ALA A 42 -7.87 -9.06 30.05
C ALA A 42 -7.67 -8.68 28.57
N PRO A 43 -8.45 -9.24 27.62
CA PRO A 43 -8.37 -8.86 26.23
C PRO A 43 -8.81 -7.39 26.03
N ALA A 44 -8.10 -6.67 25.18
CA ALA A 44 -8.45 -5.30 24.81
C ALA A 44 -9.81 -5.26 24.08
N PRO A 45 -10.62 -4.20 24.28
CA PRO A 45 -11.91 -4.08 23.59
C PRO A 45 -11.69 -3.96 22.08
N ALA A 46 -12.47 -4.72 21.31
CA ALA A 46 -12.46 -4.62 19.86
C ALA A 46 -12.90 -3.22 19.41
N ALA A 47 -12.16 -2.62 18.48
CA ALA A 47 -12.51 -1.33 17.91
C ALA A 47 -13.88 -1.41 17.21
N ALA A 48 -14.78 -0.48 17.53
CA ALA A 48 -16.05 -0.38 16.84
C ALA A 48 -15.83 -0.11 15.34
N PRO A 49 -16.64 -0.69 14.44
CA PRO A 49 -16.51 -0.44 13.01
C PRO A 49 -16.72 1.05 12.72
N ALA A 50 -15.83 1.65 11.93
CA ALA A 50 -15.99 3.01 11.44
C ALA A 50 -17.30 3.12 10.64
N PRO A 51 -18.02 4.25 10.71
CA PRO A 51 -19.25 4.43 9.94
C PRO A 51 -18.95 4.28 8.45
N ALA A 52 -19.80 3.52 7.75
CA ALA A 52 -19.68 3.35 6.31
C ALA A 52 -19.74 4.72 5.62
N ALA A 53 -18.78 4.99 4.74
CA ALA A 53 -18.75 6.23 3.99
C ALA A 53 -20.05 6.39 3.19
N ALA A 54 -20.65 7.59 3.25
CA ALA A 54 -21.78 7.92 2.39
C ALA A 54 -21.37 7.75 0.90
N PRO A 55 -22.29 7.34 0.01
CA PRO A 55 -21.97 7.20 -1.40
C PRO A 55 -21.46 8.53 -1.95
N ALA A 56 -20.25 8.52 -2.51
CA ALA A 56 -19.69 9.69 -3.17
C ALA A 56 -20.63 10.16 -4.29
N ALA A 57 -20.82 11.47 -4.43
CA ALA A 57 -21.61 12.02 -5.52
C ALA A 57 -21.03 11.56 -6.87
N GLU A 58 -21.89 11.08 -7.78
CA GLU A 58 -21.42 10.53 -9.05
C GLU A 58 -20.62 11.57 -9.85
N ASN A 59 -19.41 11.21 -10.25
CA ASN A 59 -18.54 12.02 -11.10
C ASN A 59 -19.04 12.04 -12.56
N THR A 60 -20.18 12.71 -12.77
CA THR A 60 -20.88 12.81 -14.05
C THR A 60 -20.08 13.56 -15.11
N VAL A 61 -19.31 14.58 -14.71
CA VAL A 61 -18.38 15.33 -15.58
C VAL A 61 -17.30 14.39 -16.10
N GLY A 62 -16.58 13.70 -15.21
CA GLY A 62 -15.53 12.75 -15.57
C GLY A 62 -16.02 11.61 -16.45
N LYS A 63 -17.21 11.05 -16.14
CA LYS A 63 -17.88 10.04 -16.98
C LYS A 63 -18.23 10.55 -18.37
N SER A 64 -18.71 11.80 -18.49
CA SER A 64 -19.02 12.46 -19.76
C SER A 64 -17.76 12.69 -20.60
N VAL A 65 -16.71 13.25 -20.01
CA VAL A 65 -15.42 13.52 -20.68
C VAL A 65 -14.74 12.21 -21.09
N PHE A 66 -14.74 11.21 -20.21
CA PHE A 66 -14.30 9.86 -20.55
C PHE A 66 -15.04 9.32 -21.76
N GLY A 67 -16.38 9.34 -21.75
CA GLY A 67 -17.19 8.82 -22.85
C GLY A 67 -16.90 9.49 -24.20
N LYS A 68 -16.74 10.82 -24.20
CA LYS A 68 -16.55 11.63 -25.42
C LYS A 68 -15.12 11.64 -25.97
N THR A 69 -14.10 11.55 -25.12
CA THR A 69 -12.70 11.78 -25.51
C THR A 69 -11.80 10.62 -25.12
N CYS A 70 -11.75 10.25 -23.84
CA CYS A 70 -10.76 9.29 -23.33
C CYS A 70 -11.06 7.84 -23.74
N SER A 71 -12.34 7.50 -23.94
CA SER A 71 -12.84 6.15 -24.23
C SER A 71 -12.20 5.53 -25.48
N MET A 72 -11.89 6.36 -26.50
CA MET A 72 -11.28 5.94 -27.77
C MET A 72 -10.02 5.10 -27.57
N CYS A 73 -9.20 5.43 -26.56
CA CYS A 73 -8.03 4.64 -26.19
C CYS A 73 -8.31 3.76 -24.96
N HIS A 74 -8.89 4.33 -23.91
CA HIS A 74 -8.93 3.71 -22.59
C HIS A 74 -10.03 2.66 -22.40
N ALA A 75 -11.11 2.64 -23.21
CA ALA A 75 -12.16 1.64 -23.03
C ALA A 75 -11.69 0.21 -23.37
N ALA A 76 -10.93 0.08 -24.46
CA ALA A 76 -10.38 -1.20 -24.92
C ALA A 76 -8.89 -1.41 -24.57
N GLY A 77 -8.19 -0.35 -24.12
CA GLY A 77 -6.75 -0.39 -23.85
C GLY A 77 -5.89 -0.28 -25.12
N VAL A 78 -6.37 0.47 -26.11
CA VAL A 78 -5.69 0.67 -27.40
C VAL A 78 -4.29 1.25 -27.16
N ALA A 79 -3.30 0.74 -27.89
CA ALA A 79 -1.90 1.16 -27.79
C ALA A 79 -1.34 1.16 -26.35
N GLY A 80 -1.79 0.21 -25.50
CA GLY A 80 -1.30 0.07 -24.13
C GLY A 80 -1.89 1.07 -23.12
N ALA A 81 -2.96 1.78 -23.49
CA ALA A 81 -3.69 2.67 -22.59
C ALA A 81 -4.28 1.90 -21.38
N PRO A 82 -4.20 2.42 -20.15
CA PRO A 82 -4.79 1.77 -18.97
C PRO A 82 -6.31 1.74 -19.06
N LYS A 83 -6.89 0.54 -18.91
CA LYS A 83 -8.35 0.33 -18.92
C LYS A 83 -8.94 0.60 -17.54
N PRO A 84 -9.97 1.44 -17.39
CA PRO A 84 -10.72 1.54 -16.13
C PRO A 84 -11.25 0.16 -15.71
N GLY A 85 -11.14 -0.16 -14.42
CA GLY A 85 -11.44 -1.48 -13.87
C GLY A 85 -10.27 -2.47 -13.87
N ASP A 86 -9.19 -2.22 -14.61
CA ASP A 86 -7.97 -3.03 -14.54
C ASP A 86 -7.13 -2.65 -13.31
N LYS A 87 -7.49 -3.23 -12.16
CA LYS A 87 -6.80 -2.96 -10.88
C LYS A 87 -5.30 -3.29 -10.93
N ALA A 88 -4.88 -4.23 -11.77
CA ALA A 88 -3.47 -4.62 -11.89
C ALA A 88 -2.64 -3.57 -12.64
N ASP A 89 -3.21 -2.93 -13.68
CA ASP A 89 -2.56 -1.80 -14.35
C ASP A 89 -2.71 -0.48 -13.58
N TRP A 90 -3.83 -0.27 -12.87
CA TRP A 90 -4.08 0.98 -12.13
C TRP A 90 -3.40 1.07 -10.76
N GLY A 91 -3.24 -0.03 -10.02
CA GLY A 91 -2.59 -0.02 -8.70
C GLY A 91 -1.24 0.71 -8.68
N PRO A 92 -0.27 0.36 -9.56
CA PRO A 92 1.02 1.05 -9.65
C PRO A 92 0.95 2.50 -10.13
N ARG A 93 -0.18 2.92 -10.72
CA ARG A 93 -0.41 4.29 -11.22
C ARG A 93 -1.01 5.15 -10.11
N ILE A 94 -2.03 4.65 -9.41
CA ILE A 94 -2.66 5.29 -8.25
C ILE A 94 -1.62 5.48 -7.13
N ALA A 95 -0.68 4.55 -6.97
CA ALA A 95 0.45 4.67 -6.05
C ALA A 95 1.42 5.84 -6.36
N GLN A 96 1.35 6.46 -7.54
CA GLN A 96 2.14 7.67 -7.88
C GLN A 96 1.48 8.97 -7.37
N GLY A 97 0.26 8.89 -6.83
CA GLY A 97 -0.52 10.03 -6.36
C GLY A 97 -1.30 10.75 -7.46
N LYS A 98 -2.39 11.41 -7.08
CA LYS A 98 -3.31 12.09 -8.01
C LYS A 98 -2.62 13.17 -8.84
N ASP A 99 -1.74 13.98 -8.23
CA ASP A 99 -1.03 15.06 -8.91
C ASP A 99 -0.19 14.56 -10.10
N THR A 100 0.47 13.41 -9.96
CA THR A 100 1.22 12.77 -11.05
C THR A 100 0.30 12.32 -12.18
N LEU A 101 -0.86 11.70 -11.84
CA LEU A 101 -1.85 11.28 -12.84
C LEU A 101 -2.45 12.47 -13.59
N TYR A 102 -2.80 13.54 -12.88
CA TYR A 102 -3.28 14.78 -13.47
C TYR A 102 -2.22 15.43 -14.37
N LYS A 103 -0.97 15.55 -13.91
CA LYS A 103 0.13 16.10 -14.72
C LYS A 103 0.29 15.35 -16.04
N HIS A 104 0.36 14.02 -15.98
CA HIS A 104 0.46 13.16 -17.17
C HIS A 104 -0.75 13.29 -18.12
N ALA A 105 -1.95 13.48 -17.59
CA ALA A 105 -3.15 13.66 -18.41
C ALA A 105 -3.26 15.07 -19.03
N LEU A 106 -2.81 16.11 -18.32
CA LEU A 106 -2.85 17.50 -18.76
C LEU A 106 -1.75 17.81 -19.78
N GLU A 107 -0.51 17.48 -19.44
CA GLU A 107 0.70 17.78 -20.25
C GLU A 107 0.97 16.72 -21.32
N GLY A 108 0.40 15.53 -21.17
CA GLY A 108 0.74 14.34 -21.95
C GLY A 108 1.87 13.54 -21.31
N PHE A 109 2.01 12.28 -21.72
CA PHE A 109 2.98 11.36 -21.12
C PHE A 109 3.40 10.26 -22.09
N THR A 110 4.71 10.06 -22.25
CA THR A 110 5.29 8.89 -22.92
C THR A 110 5.75 7.90 -21.86
N GLY A 111 5.10 6.73 -21.80
CA GLY A 111 5.46 5.65 -20.88
C GLY A 111 5.89 4.39 -21.60
N ALA A 112 6.35 3.39 -20.83
CA ALA A 112 6.81 2.10 -21.37
C ALA A 112 5.74 1.32 -22.17
N LYS A 113 4.45 1.63 -21.99
CA LYS A 113 3.32 0.98 -22.68
C LYS A 113 2.82 1.74 -23.91
N GLY A 114 3.15 3.02 -24.07
CA GLY A 114 2.59 3.87 -25.12
C GLY A 114 2.62 5.37 -24.80
N MET A 115 1.96 6.16 -25.65
CA MET A 115 1.86 7.62 -25.57
C MET A 115 0.44 8.04 -25.19
N MET A 116 0.30 8.90 -24.19
CA MET A 116 -0.91 9.66 -23.88
C MET A 116 -0.73 11.11 -24.36
N PRO A 117 -1.53 11.62 -25.30
CA PRO A 117 -1.46 13.02 -25.74
C PRO A 117 -1.96 13.97 -24.63
N ALA A 118 -1.46 15.22 -24.65
CA ALA A 118 -1.90 16.29 -23.77
C ALA A 118 -3.43 16.47 -23.80
N ARG A 119 -4.06 16.61 -22.63
CA ARG A 119 -5.52 16.63 -22.42
C ARG A 119 -6.27 15.48 -23.11
N GLY A 120 -5.62 14.33 -23.28
CA GLY A 120 -6.18 13.18 -24.02
C GLY A 120 -6.47 13.48 -25.50
N GLY A 121 -5.84 14.51 -26.08
CA GLY A 121 -6.12 15.02 -27.42
C GLY A 121 -7.28 16.03 -27.49
N GLY A 122 -8.00 16.25 -26.39
CA GLY A 122 -9.10 17.22 -26.29
C GLY A 122 -8.57 18.64 -26.05
N ALA A 123 -8.18 19.34 -27.12
CA ALA A 123 -7.64 20.70 -27.03
C ALA A 123 -8.60 21.74 -26.39
N SER A 124 -9.91 21.47 -26.41
CA SER A 124 -10.94 22.32 -25.80
C SER A 124 -11.31 21.94 -24.36
N LEU A 125 -10.76 20.86 -23.80
CA LEU A 125 -11.06 20.45 -22.43
C LEU A 125 -10.38 21.38 -21.43
N THR A 126 -11.13 21.78 -20.40
CA THR A 126 -10.56 22.47 -19.24
C THR A 126 -9.75 21.51 -18.38
N ASP A 127 -8.84 22.05 -17.57
CA ASP A 127 -7.99 21.21 -16.71
C ASP A 127 -8.81 20.43 -15.68
N ASP A 128 -9.93 20.98 -15.21
CA ASP A 128 -10.80 20.33 -14.24
C ASP A 128 -11.67 19.23 -14.88
N GLU A 129 -12.07 19.38 -16.15
CA GLU A 129 -12.67 18.28 -16.92
C GLU A 129 -11.71 17.10 -17.12
N VAL A 130 -10.42 17.39 -17.38
CA VAL A 130 -9.38 16.35 -17.51
C VAL A 130 -9.13 15.66 -16.16
N LYS A 131 -8.99 16.42 -15.06
CA LYS A 131 -8.85 15.86 -13.71
C LYS A 131 -10.06 14.99 -13.33
N ALA A 132 -11.27 15.48 -13.58
CA ALA A 132 -12.50 14.72 -13.34
C ALA A 132 -12.54 13.40 -14.13
N ALA A 133 -12.06 13.40 -15.38
CA ALA A 133 -11.95 12.17 -16.17
C ALA A 133 -10.91 11.19 -15.60
N VAL A 134 -9.75 11.69 -15.16
CA VAL A 134 -8.73 10.89 -14.46
C VAL A 134 -9.29 10.27 -13.18
N ASP A 135 -9.99 11.06 -12.37
CA ASP A 135 -10.64 10.59 -11.14
C ASP A 135 -11.68 9.50 -11.45
N TYR A 136 -12.57 9.73 -12.41
CA TYR A 136 -13.54 8.72 -12.84
C TYR A 136 -12.85 7.40 -13.22
N MET A 137 -11.76 7.46 -14.01
CA MET A 137 -11.02 6.28 -14.44
C MET A 137 -10.30 5.56 -13.29
N ALA A 138 -9.76 6.32 -12.33
CA ALA A 138 -9.11 5.78 -11.14
C ALA A 138 -10.13 5.17 -10.16
N ASP A 139 -11.27 5.82 -9.94
CA ASP A 139 -12.36 5.40 -9.04
C ASP A 139 -13.06 4.11 -9.54
N GLN A 140 -13.09 3.87 -10.86
CA GLN A 140 -13.51 2.57 -11.40
C GLN A 140 -12.47 1.44 -11.15
N SER A 141 -11.28 1.76 -10.65
CA SER A 141 -10.11 0.87 -10.64
C SER A 141 -9.50 0.64 -9.25
N ILE A 142 -10.13 1.14 -8.18
CA ILE A 142 -9.83 0.86 -6.76
C ILE A 142 -10.56 -0.39 -6.28
#